data_AF-A0A699YSF6-F1
#
_entry.id   AF-A0A699YSF6-F1
#
_cell.length_a   1.000
_cell.length_b   1.000
_cell.length_c   1.000
_cell.angle_alpha   90.00
_cell.angle_beta   90.00
_cell.angle_gamma   90.00
#
_symmetry.space_group_name_H-M   'P 1'
#
loop_
_entity.id
_entity.type
_entity.pdbx_description
1 polymer ?
#
loop_
_entity_poly.entity_id
_entity_poly.type
_entity_poly.pdbx_seq_one_letter_code
_entity_poly.pdbx_strand_id
1 'polypeptide(L)'
;MNNSGEAVSALAHFYKIQTSRILVISDDLDLDNAVLRLRAKGGHGGHNGLRSISERMGNTQDFPRLKLGIGRPPGQLPVAAWVLQDFTKQEKAEMEVAVQQACDAIRSIMDK
;
A
#
# COMPACT_ATOMS: atom_id res chain seq x y z
N MET A 1 1.72 -11.52 1.78
CA MET A 1 2.50 -10.26 1.66
C MET A 1 4.02 -10.40 1.83
N ASN A 2 4.56 -11.39 2.53
CA ASN A 2 5.96 -11.32 3.01
C ASN A 2 7.05 -11.35 1.92
N ASN A 3 6.72 -11.79 0.70
CA ASN A 3 7.67 -11.93 -0.42
C ASN A 3 7.36 -10.97 -1.57
N SER A 4 6.56 -9.91 -1.35
CA SER A 4 6.18 -8.96 -2.40
C SER A 4 7.39 -8.33 -3.12
N GLY A 5 8.50 -8.13 -2.41
CA GLY A 5 9.70 -7.56 -2.99
C GLY A 5 10.37 -8.42 -4.05
N GLU A 6 10.17 -9.75 -4.04
CA GLU A 6 10.78 -10.66 -5.03
C GLU A 6 10.22 -10.41 -6.42
N ALA A 7 8.90 -10.27 -6.54
CA ALA A 7 8.24 -9.97 -7.80
C ALA A 7 8.55 -8.54 -8.27
N VAL A 8 8.48 -7.57 -7.36
CA VAL A 8 8.71 -6.16 -7.68
C VAL A 8 10.14 -5.92 -8.17
N SER A 9 11.15 -6.49 -7.50
CA SER A 9 12.55 -6.29 -7.88
C SER A 9 12.90 -6.96 -9.20
N ALA A 10 12.37 -8.17 -9.45
CA ALA A 10 12.58 -8.87 -10.71
C ALA A 10 12.05 -8.05 -11.90
N LEU A 11 10.83 -7.53 -11.80
CA LEU A 11 10.23 -6.70 -12.84
C LEU A 11 10.95 -5.36 -12.99
N ALA A 12 11.27 -4.68 -11.89
CA ALA A 12 11.99 -3.41 -11.93
C ALA A 12 13.36 -3.55 -12.60
N HIS A 13 14.08 -4.64 -12.31
CA HIS A 13 15.37 -4.92 -12.94
C HIS A 13 15.22 -5.22 -14.44
N PHE A 14 14.29 -6.12 -14.80
CA PHE A 14 14.07 -6.52 -16.19
C PHE A 14 13.71 -5.32 -17.08
N TYR A 15 12.78 -4.49 -16.61
CA TYR A 15 12.32 -3.29 -17.34
C TYR A 15 13.18 -2.04 -17.09
N LYS A 16 14.23 -2.14 -16.25
CA LYS A 16 15.12 -1.03 -15.90
C LYS A 16 14.37 0.18 -15.30
N ILE A 17 13.38 -0.08 -14.45
CA ILE A 17 12.56 0.94 -13.80
C ILE A 17 13.22 1.40 -12.50
N GLN A 18 13.43 2.70 -12.36
CA GLN A 18 13.92 3.30 -11.11
C GLN A 18 12.84 3.25 -10.01
N THR A 19 13.24 3.12 -8.74
CA THR A 19 12.30 3.04 -7.60
C THR A 19 11.38 4.25 -7.49
N SER A 20 11.85 5.44 -7.86
CA SER A 20 11.06 6.67 -7.93
C SER A 20 9.88 6.61 -8.91
N ARG A 21 9.92 5.66 -9.87
CA ARG A 21 8.87 5.40 -10.86
C ARG A 21 8.00 4.18 -10.52
N ILE A 22 8.12 3.65 -9.30
CA ILE A 22 7.31 2.53 -8.82
C ILE A 22 6.36 3.05 -7.76
N LEU A 23 5.07 3.13 -8.09
CA LEU A 23 4.02 3.45 -7.12
C LEU A 23 3.55 2.17 -6.43
N VAL A 24 3.67 2.13 -5.10
CA VAL A 24 3.14 1.02 -4.29
C VAL A 24 1.81 1.41 -3.65
N ILE A 25 0.79 0.59 -3.85
CA ILE A 25 -0.52 0.75 -3.20
C ILE A 25 -0.58 -0.27 -2.07
N SER A 26 -0.91 0.16 -0.84
CA SER A 26 -0.96 -0.72 0.32
C SER A 26 -2.04 -0.28 1.31
N ASP A 27 -2.56 -1.24 2.09
CA ASP A 27 -3.37 -0.94 3.26
C ASP A 27 -2.55 -0.25 4.37
N ASP A 28 -3.23 0.51 5.22
CA ASP A 28 -2.63 1.22 6.35
C ASP A 28 -3.57 1.21 7.56
N LEU A 29 -3.07 0.70 8.69
CA LEU A 29 -3.80 0.59 9.94
C LEU A 29 -3.91 1.92 10.68
N ASP A 30 -3.03 2.88 10.40
CA ASP A 30 -2.98 4.18 11.07
C ASP A 30 -3.86 5.23 10.38
N LEU A 31 -4.59 4.82 9.33
CA LEU A 31 -5.59 5.63 8.64
C LEU A 31 -6.96 5.01 8.87
N ASP A 32 -7.94 5.87 9.13
CA ASP A 32 -9.35 5.44 9.23
C ASP A 32 -9.81 4.78 7.93
N ASN A 33 -10.84 3.93 8.03
CA ASN A 33 -11.37 3.20 6.89
C ASN A 33 -11.64 4.13 5.69
N ALA A 34 -11.27 3.69 4.49
CA ALA A 34 -11.46 4.42 3.23
C ALA A 34 -10.67 5.75 3.11
N VAL A 35 -9.82 6.12 4.07
CA VAL A 35 -8.97 7.31 3.96
C VAL A 35 -7.77 7.04 3.05
N LEU A 36 -7.66 7.81 1.98
CA LEU A 36 -6.51 7.77 1.07
C LEU A 36 -5.41 8.73 1.50
N ARG A 37 -4.15 8.30 1.35
CA ARG A 37 -2.99 9.15 1.59
C ARG A 37 -1.84 8.84 0.64
N LEU A 38 -1.52 9.81 -0.21
CA LEU A 38 -0.33 9.76 -1.06
C LEU A 38 0.91 10.25 -0.28
N ARG A 39 2.03 9.55 -0.46
CA ARG A 39 3.34 9.90 0.09
C ARG A 39 4.42 9.67 -0.96
N ALA A 40 5.37 10.60 -1.08
CA ALA A 40 6.51 10.45 -2.00
C ALA A 40 7.52 9.39 -1.53
N LYS A 41 7.64 9.19 -0.21
CA LYS A 41 8.52 8.20 0.43
C LYS A 41 8.05 7.91 1.86
N GLY A 42 8.64 6.89 2.50
CA GLY A 42 8.44 6.64 3.95
C GLY A 42 8.75 5.22 4.43
N GLY A 43 8.74 5.04 5.75
CA GLY A 43 8.93 3.73 6.38
C GLY A 43 7.84 2.72 6.01
N HIS A 44 8.09 1.43 6.29
CA HIS A 44 7.11 0.37 6.04
C HIS A 44 5.98 0.33 7.08
N GLY A 45 6.09 1.04 8.22
CA GLY A 45 4.99 1.17 9.19
C GLY A 45 4.48 -0.17 9.73
N GLY A 46 5.37 -1.14 9.93
CA GLY A 46 4.99 -2.50 10.32
C GLY A 46 4.42 -3.39 9.19
N HIS A 47 4.11 -2.85 8.01
CA HIS A 47 3.55 -3.60 6.89
C HIS A 47 4.61 -4.50 6.21
N ASN A 48 4.38 -5.82 6.22
CA ASN A 48 5.37 -6.80 5.75
C ASN A 48 5.66 -6.72 4.25
N GLY A 49 4.66 -6.41 3.41
CA GLY A 49 4.89 -6.24 1.96
C GLY A 49 5.81 -5.06 1.64
N LEU A 50 5.56 -3.89 2.23
CA LEU A 50 6.44 -2.73 2.12
C LEU A 50 7.86 -3.00 2.65
N ARG A 51 8.00 -3.77 3.73
CA ARG A 51 9.30 -4.20 4.24
C ARG A 51 10.04 -5.05 3.21
N SER A 52 9.37 -6.08 2.69
CA SER A 52 9.90 -6.98 1.65
C SER A 52 10.36 -6.22 0.40
N ILE A 53 9.56 -5.26 -0.07
CA ILE A 53 9.92 -4.40 -1.21
C ILE A 53 11.17 -3.57 -0.88
N SER A 54 11.20 -2.92 0.28
CA SER A 54 12.34 -2.10 0.70
C SER A 54 13.64 -2.91 0.73
N GLU A 55 13.63 -4.09 1.36
CA GLU A 55 14.77 -4.99 1.46
C GLU A 55 15.29 -5.43 0.08
N ARG A 56 14.38 -5.84 -0.82
CA ARG A 56 14.72 -6.34 -2.17
C ARG A 56 15.12 -5.24 -3.15
N MET A 57 14.80 -3.98 -2.86
CA MET A 57 15.14 -2.82 -3.69
C MET A 57 16.37 -2.06 -3.16
N GLY A 58 17.23 -2.69 -2.37
CA GLY A 58 18.46 -2.10 -1.86
C GLY A 58 18.29 -1.33 -0.55
N ASN A 59 17.39 -1.80 0.33
CA ASN A 59 17.05 -1.16 1.60
C ASN A 59 16.58 0.31 1.47
N THR A 60 16.00 0.64 0.32
CA THR A 60 15.47 1.98 0.05
C THR A 60 14.00 2.11 0.44
N GLN A 61 13.62 3.32 0.84
CA GLN A 61 12.25 3.72 1.10
C GLN A 61 11.77 4.81 0.12
N ASP A 62 12.60 5.10 -0.89
CA ASP A 62 12.40 6.14 -1.90
C ASP A 62 11.61 5.59 -3.09
N PHE A 63 10.37 5.22 -2.78
CA PHE A 63 9.35 4.91 -3.76
C PHE A 63 8.02 5.54 -3.30
N PRO A 64 7.28 6.18 -4.24
CA PRO A 64 5.98 6.75 -3.93
C PRO A 64 4.99 5.65 -3.52
N ARG A 65 4.05 6.01 -2.66
CA ARG A 65 3.02 5.10 -2.19
C ARG A 65 1.67 5.77 -1.99
N LEU A 66 0.62 5.05 -2.36
CA LEU A 66 -0.76 5.37 -2.05
C LEU A 66 -1.24 4.44 -0.94
N LYS A 67 -1.53 5.01 0.22
CA LYS A 67 -2.02 4.28 1.38
C LYS A 67 -3.55 4.29 1.38
N LEU A 68 -4.17 3.13 1.57
CA LEU A 68 -5.59 2.94 1.77
C LEU A 68 -5.85 2.60 3.24
N GLY A 69 -6.58 3.46 3.94
CA GLY A 69 -6.88 3.22 5.34
C GLY A 69 -7.86 2.08 5.55
N ILE A 70 -7.52 1.20 6.49
CA ILE A 70 -8.34 0.06 6.92
C ILE A 70 -8.66 0.11 8.42
N GLY A 71 -8.23 1.16 9.11
CA GLY A 71 -8.38 1.32 10.54
C GLY A 71 -7.58 0.31 11.37
N ARG A 72 -7.58 0.52 12.68
CA ARG A 72 -7.00 -0.44 13.64
C ARG A 72 -8.04 -1.47 14.07
N PRO A 73 -7.62 -2.71 14.37
CA PRO A 73 -8.52 -3.70 14.93
C PRO A 73 -9.19 -3.21 16.22
N PRO A 74 -10.48 -3.52 16.43
CA PRO A 74 -11.14 -3.22 17.69
C PRO A 74 -10.57 -4.09 18.82
N GLY A 75 -10.36 -3.48 19.98
CA GLY A 75 -9.94 -4.17 21.20
C GLY A 75 -8.55 -4.81 21.10
N GLN A 76 -8.44 -6.10 21.45
CA GLN A 76 -7.18 -6.85 21.50
C GLN A 76 -7.00 -7.82 20.32
N LEU A 77 -7.77 -7.68 19.23
CA LEU A 77 -7.65 -8.56 18.08
C LEU A 77 -6.25 -8.42 17.46
N PRO A 78 -5.50 -9.52 17.25
CA PRO A 78 -4.18 -9.45 16.63
C PRO A 78 -4.26 -8.84 15.22
N VAL A 79 -3.37 -7.91 14.91
CA VAL A 79 -3.30 -7.24 13.61
C VAL A 79 -3.24 -8.24 12.44
N ALA A 80 -2.46 -9.32 12.59
CA ALA A 80 -2.36 -10.35 11.57
C ALA A 80 -3.69 -11.07 11.28
N ALA A 81 -4.57 -11.18 12.27
CA ALA A 81 -5.91 -11.72 12.07
C ALA A 81 -6.84 -10.68 11.44
N TRP A 82 -6.74 -9.42 11.85
CA TRP A 82 -7.52 -8.30 11.31
C TRP A 82 -7.35 -8.13 9.80
N VAL A 83 -6.11 -8.08 9.31
CA VAL A 83 -5.82 -7.88 7.87
C VAL A 83 -6.20 -9.07 6.98
N LEU A 84 -6.62 -10.18 7.57
CA LEU A 84 -7.09 -11.38 6.86
C LEU A 84 -8.62 -11.52 6.89
N GLN A 85 -9.34 -10.60 7.55
CA GLN A 85 -10.80 -10.58 7.57
C GLN A 85 -11.36 -9.86 6.34
N ASP A 86 -12.58 -10.25 5.97
CA ASP A 86 -13.36 -9.50 4.99
C ASP A 86 -13.90 -8.21 5.60
N PHE A 87 -14.03 -7.17 4.76
CA PHE A 87 -14.75 -5.95 5.13
C PHE A 87 -16.23 -6.25 5.40
N THR A 88 -16.82 -5.53 6.35
CA THR A 88 -18.27 -5.48 6.52
C THR A 88 -18.94 -4.86 5.28
N LYS A 89 -20.26 -5.04 5.14
CA LYS A 89 -21.00 -4.44 4.01
C LYS A 89 -20.85 -2.92 3.93
N GLN A 90 -20.80 -2.24 5.08
CA GLN A 90 -20.65 -0.80 5.14
C GLN A 90 -19.22 -0.39 4.75
N GLU A 91 -18.20 -1.00 5.36
CA GLU A 91 -16.80 -0.69 5.04
C GLU A 91 -16.49 -0.98 3.58
N LYS A 92 -17.06 -2.05 3.02
CA LYS A 92 -16.90 -2.39 1.61
C LYS A 92 -17.47 -1.30 0.68
N ALA A 93 -18.66 -0.77 0.98
CA ALA A 93 -19.24 0.31 0.18
C ALA A 93 -18.39 1.59 0.24
N GLU A 94 -17.86 1.93 1.42
CA GLU A 94 -16.93 3.05 1.59
C GLU A 94 -15.61 2.82 0.83
N MET A 95 -15.09 1.58 0.89
CA MET A 95 -13.86 1.20 0.21
C MET A 95 -14.01 1.21 -1.31
N GLU A 96 -15.16 0.82 -1.86
CA GLU A 96 -15.44 0.92 -3.29
C GLU A 96 -15.35 2.36 -3.80
N VAL A 97 -15.85 3.33 -3.02
CA VAL A 97 -15.69 4.76 -3.32
C VAL A 97 -14.23 5.19 -3.24
N ALA A 98 -13.51 4.77 -2.20
CA ALA A 98 -12.08 5.07 -2.05
C ALA A 98 -11.23 4.47 -3.18
N VAL A 99 -11.55 3.28 -3.66
CA VAL A 99 -10.86 2.66 -4.82
C VAL A 99 -11.08 3.49 -6.08
N GLN A 100 -12.29 3.99 -6.30
CA GLN A 100 -12.56 4.88 -7.44
C GLN A 100 -11.74 6.17 -7.36
N GLN A 101 -11.72 6.81 -6.19
CA GLN A 101 -10.90 8.01 -5.95
C GLN A 101 -9.40 7.74 -6.11
N ALA A 102 -8.93 6.56 -5.66
CA ALA A 102 -7.54 6.13 -5.82
C ALA A 102 -7.18 6.00 -7.31
N CYS A 103 -8.04 5.39 -8.13
CA CYS A 103 -7.84 5.31 -9.57
C CYS A 103 -7.73 6.70 -10.22
N ASP A 104 -8.60 7.64 -9.86
CA ASP A 104 -8.60 8.98 -10.43
C ASP A 104 -7.36 9.79 -10.01
N ALA A 105 -6.93 9.62 -8.75
CA ALA A 105 -5.68 10.19 -8.27
C ALA A 105 -4.45 9.62 -9.00
N ILE A 106 -4.42 8.31 -9.25
CA ILE A 106 -3.33 7.65 -9.97
C ILE A 106 -3.26 8.16 -11.42
N ARG A 107 -4.39 8.23 -12.14
CA ARG A 107 -4.45 8.78 -13.50
C ARG A 107 -3.87 10.18 -13.56
N SER A 108 -4.27 11.04 -12.63
CA SER A 108 -3.78 12.43 -12.55
C SER A 108 -2.27 12.57 -12.33
N ILE A 109 -1.62 11.54 -11.76
CA ILE A 109 -0.17 11.49 -11.55
C ILE A 109 0.54 10.93 -12.80
N MET A 110 -0.08 9.98 -13.51
CA MET A 110 0.47 9.35 -14.70
C MET A 110 0.38 10.24 -15.95
N ASP A 111 -0.64 11.09 -16.05
CA ASP A 111 -0.85 12.00 -17.18
C ASP A 111 0.05 13.25 -17.13
N LYS A 112 1.00 13.30 -16.21
CA LYS A 112 2.01 14.37 -16.06
C LYS A 112 3.40 13.84 -16.34
#